data_AF-A0A2V6MBM4-F1
#
_entry.id   AF-A0A2V6MBM4-F1
#
_cell.length_a   1.000
_cell.length_b   1.000
_cell.length_c   1.000
_cell.angle_alpha   90.00
_cell.angle_beta   90.00
_cell.angle_gamma   90.00
#
_symmetry.space_group_name_H-M   'P 1'
#
loop_
_entity.id
_entity.type
_entity.pdbx_description
1 polymer ?
#
loop_
_entity_poly.entity_id
_entity_poly.type
_entity_poly.pdbx_seq_one_letter_code
_entity_poly.pdbx_strand_id
1 'polypeptide(L)'
;MKAKVFGQHDEATLKQIETCLEAGGERAVLCADGHKGYAQPIGGVVAYKDKISLSGVGFDIACGNLAILTDAKRCDVDPRIKSIMDDVVRDISFGIGRKAKARVDHELFEDEAWKVAPIQGLKEMARDQLGTVGGGNHYVDIFADEQDRIWVGVHFGSRGLGHKTATHFLKAAGGKDGMDVPPTVVPVNSIIGSDYLTGMRLAGRYAYAGREAVARHVVREILGAEITEEVHNHHNFAWRENHDGEEFWVVRKGATPAFPGQRGFVGGSMGDEAVIIEGVDSGESREALYSTVHGAGRIMSRTAAKGKFERVGSKR
;
A
#
# COMPACT_ATOMS: atom_id res chain seq x y z
N MET A 1 -17.06 -6.01 21.89
CA MET A 1 -17.08 -6.47 20.49
C MET A 1 -15.82 -7.29 20.25
N LYS A 2 -15.83 -8.30 19.38
CA LYS A 2 -14.65 -9.10 19.04
C LYS A 2 -14.33 -8.92 17.55
N ALA A 3 -13.05 -8.91 17.21
CA ALA A 3 -12.62 -8.89 15.82
C ALA A 3 -12.93 -10.23 15.14
N LYS A 4 -13.30 -10.20 13.86
CA LYS A 4 -13.29 -11.40 13.00
C LYS A 4 -11.85 -11.72 12.64
N VAL A 5 -11.40 -12.93 12.93
CA VAL A 5 -10.00 -13.34 12.70
C VAL A 5 -9.98 -14.48 11.69
N PHE A 6 -9.13 -14.34 10.66
CA PHE A 6 -8.87 -15.37 9.68
C PHE A 6 -7.44 -15.88 9.87
N GLY A 7 -7.25 -17.19 10.05
CA GLY A 7 -5.93 -17.76 10.30
C GLY A 7 -5.53 -17.79 11.79
N GLN A 8 -4.24 -18.00 12.05
CA GLN A 8 -3.67 -18.07 13.39
C GLN A 8 -2.69 -16.92 13.60
N HIS A 9 -2.80 -16.23 14.73
CA HIS A 9 -1.96 -15.07 15.05
C HIS A 9 -1.42 -15.16 16.47
N ASP A 10 -0.27 -14.52 16.71
CA ASP A 10 0.28 -14.36 18.05
C ASP A 10 -0.60 -13.45 18.93
N GLU A 11 -0.48 -13.61 20.25
CA GLU A 11 -1.26 -12.86 21.24
C GLU A 11 -1.06 -11.34 21.14
N ALA A 12 0.13 -10.87 20.74
CA ALA A 12 0.39 -9.43 20.66
C ALA A 12 -0.35 -8.81 19.46
N THR A 13 -0.44 -9.52 18.33
CA THR A 13 -1.23 -9.11 17.16
C THR A 13 -2.73 -9.07 17.50
N LEU A 14 -3.24 -10.10 18.19
CA LEU A 14 -4.65 -10.14 18.63
C LEU A 14 -4.98 -9.01 19.60
N LYS A 15 -4.12 -8.77 20.59
CA LYS A 15 -4.27 -7.65 21.53
C LYS A 15 -4.26 -6.29 20.83
N GLN A 16 -3.47 -6.14 19.76
CA GLN A 16 -3.40 -4.89 19.02
C GLN A 16 -4.71 -4.58 18.27
N ILE A 17 -5.36 -5.59 17.67
CA ILE A 17 -6.66 -5.37 17.01
C ILE A 17 -7.78 -5.10 18.04
N GLU A 18 -7.72 -5.74 19.22
CA GLU A 18 -8.64 -5.44 20.34
C GLU A 18 -8.46 -3.99 20.85
N THR A 19 -7.22 -3.53 20.98
CA THR A 19 -6.92 -2.13 21.34
C THR A 19 -7.53 -1.13 20.33
N CYS A 20 -7.63 -1.51 19.05
CA CYS A 20 -8.27 -0.68 18.04
C CYS A 20 -9.78 -0.58 18.22
N LEU A 21 -10.45 -1.67 18.66
CA LEU A 21 -11.87 -1.66 19.03
C LEU A 21 -12.11 -0.79 20.27
N GLU A 22 -11.28 -0.93 21.30
CA GLU A 22 -11.35 -0.11 22.53
C GLU A 22 -11.16 1.39 22.24
N ALA A 23 -10.38 1.72 21.21
CA ALA A 23 -10.17 3.10 20.75
C ALA A 23 -11.31 3.63 19.84
N GLY A 24 -12.48 2.99 19.83
CA GLY A 24 -13.68 3.44 19.14
C GLY A 24 -13.92 2.82 17.76
N GLY A 25 -13.27 1.69 17.46
CA GLY A 25 -13.61 0.87 16.31
C GLY A 25 -14.92 0.11 16.54
N GLU A 26 -15.83 0.18 15.57
CA GLU A 26 -17.16 -0.46 15.64
C GLU A 26 -17.11 -1.90 15.15
N ARG A 27 -16.29 -2.17 14.13
CA ARG A 27 -16.06 -3.51 13.59
C ARG A 27 -14.58 -3.66 13.26
N ALA A 28 -14.04 -4.85 13.44
CA ALA A 28 -12.65 -5.13 13.14
C ALA A 28 -12.47 -6.51 12.52
N VAL A 29 -11.53 -6.61 11.58
CA VAL A 29 -11.12 -7.84 10.91
C VAL A 29 -9.61 -7.94 10.97
N LEU A 30 -9.10 -9.14 11.20
CA LEU A 30 -7.69 -9.46 11.04
C LEU A 30 -7.56 -10.54 9.94
N CYS A 31 -6.94 -10.16 8.83
CA CYS A 31 -6.66 -11.02 7.69
C CYS A 31 -5.55 -12.04 8.03
N ALA A 32 -5.45 -13.11 7.25
CA ALA A 32 -4.56 -14.25 7.51
C ALA A 32 -3.06 -13.93 7.49
N ASP A 33 -2.66 -12.84 6.83
CA ASP A 33 -1.30 -12.30 6.83
C ASP A 33 -1.03 -11.33 8.01
N GLY A 34 -1.97 -11.26 8.94
CA GLY A 34 -1.98 -10.37 10.09
C GLY A 34 -0.78 -10.52 11.02
N HIS A 35 -0.11 -9.41 11.31
CA HIS A 35 1.02 -9.37 12.23
C HIS A 35 1.19 -7.99 12.88
N LYS A 36 1.93 -7.97 13.99
CA LYS A 36 2.13 -6.77 14.82
C LYS A 36 2.63 -5.57 14.00
N GLY A 37 1.88 -4.48 14.05
CA GLY A 37 2.14 -3.24 13.34
C GLY A 37 2.39 -2.06 14.26
N TYR A 38 2.29 -0.85 13.70
CA TYR A 38 2.34 0.40 14.47
C TYR A 38 0.92 0.84 14.84
N ALA A 39 0.55 0.80 16.12
CA ALA A 39 -0.79 1.09 16.69
C ALA A 39 -1.96 0.20 16.21
N GLN A 40 -1.98 -0.18 14.94
CA GLN A 40 -2.90 -1.15 14.32
C GLN A 40 -2.06 -2.24 13.65
N PRO A 41 -2.46 -3.52 13.72
CA PRO A 41 -1.74 -4.59 13.06
C PRO A 41 -1.76 -4.40 11.54
N ILE A 42 -0.69 -4.87 10.89
CA ILE A 42 -0.70 -5.11 9.45
C ILE A 42 -1.60 -6.33 9.22
N GLY A 43 -2.38 -6.37 8.14
CA GLY A 43 -3.51 -7.30 7.98
C GLY A 43 -4.78 -6.85 8.70
N GLY A 44 -4.75 -5.69 9.38
CA GLY A 44 -5.86 -5.20 10.18
C GLY A 44 -6.81 -4.28 9.40
N VAL A 45 -8.11 -4.53 9.55
CA VAL A 45 -9.20 -3.68 9.03
C VAL A 45 -10.05 -3.22 10.21
N VAL A 46 -10.32 -1.92 10.30
CA VAL A 46 -11.15 -1.36 11.38
C VAL A 46 -12.12 -0.34 10.80
N ALA A 47 -13.41 -0.52 11.09
CA ALA A 47 -14.49 0.36 10.69
C ALA A 47 -14.84 1.33 11.81
N TYR A 48 -14.92 2.62 11.49
CA TYR A 48 -15.24 3.70 12.42
C TYR A 48 -16.48 4.48 11.94
N LYS A 49 -17.40 4.82 12.86
CA LYS A 49 -18.48 5.78 12.59
C LYS A 49 -18.01 7.20 12.85
N ASP A 50 -18.22 8.10 11.90
CA ASP A 50 -17.91 9.55 11.96
C ASP A 50 -16.46 9.92 12.36
N LYS A 51 -15.54 8.96 12.35
CA LYS A 51 -14.15 9.09 12.80
C LYS A 51 -13.22 8.36 11.85
N ILE A 52 -11.93 8.68 11.93
CA ILE A 52 -10.88 7.98 11.20
C ILE A 52 -9.64 7.77 12.07
N SER A 53 -9.00 6.61 11.93
CA SER A 53 -7.72 6.27 12.56
C SER A 53 -6.55 6.65 11.65
N LEU A 54 -5.82 7.70 12.02
CA LEU A 54 -4.67 8.22 11.27
C LEU A 54 -3.50 7.22 11.29
N SER A 55 -3.25 6.64 12.46
CA SER A 55 -2.18 5.64 12.66
C SER A 55 -2.57 4.27 12.10
N GLY A 56 -3.89 4.03 11.97
CA GLY A 56 -4.46 2.86 11.33
C GLY A 56 -4.10 2.80 9.86
N VAL A 57 -4.32 3.88 9.10
CA VAL A 57 -3.91 3.95 7.68
C VAL A 57 -2.40 3.70 7.52
N GLY A 58 -1.59 4.22 8.45
CA GLY A 58 -0.14 4.05 8.47
C GLY A 58 0.62 5.16 7.75
N PHE A 59 1.95 5.07 7.82
CA PHE A 59 2.84 6.10 7.30
C PHE A 59 2.97 6.07 5.77
N ASP A 60 3.03 4.88 5.17
CA ASP A 60 3.05 4.77 3.70
C ASP A 60 1.61 4.71 3.18
N ILE A 61 0.94 5.87 3.26
CA ILE A 61 -0.41 6.05 2.76
C ILE A 61 -0.46 5.56 1.32
N ALA A 62 -1.48 4.78 0.98
CA ALA A 62 -1.75 4.29 -0.35
C ALA A 62 -0.65 3.39 -0.95
N CYS A 63 0.21 2.81 -0.10
CA CYS A 63 0.99 1.63 -0.47
C CYS A 63 0.03 0.57 -1.04
N GLY A 64 0.47 -0.11 -2.08
CA GLY A 64 -0.35 -1.04 -2.84
C GLY A 64 0.32 -1.39 -4.15
N ASN A 65 -0.41 -2.09 -5.00
CA ASN A 65 0.18 -2.76 -6.15
C ASN A 65 -0.49 -2.34 -7.46
N LEU A 66 0.22 -2.54 -8.56
CA LEU A 66 -0.33 -2.54 -9.92
C LEU A 66 0.31 -3.71 -10.67
N ALA A 67 -0.50 -4.55 -11.29
CA ALA A 67 -0.08 -5.57 -12.24
C ALA A 67 -0.65 -5.22 -13.62
N ILE A 68 0.21 -5.27 -14.64
CA ILE A 68 -0.15 -5.04 -16.03
C ILE A 68 0.11 -6.31 -16.83
N LEU A 69 -0.91 -6.88 -17.46
CA LEU A 69 -0.75 -7.95 -18.45
C LEU A 69 -0.35 -7.36 -19.79
N THR A 70 0.61 -8.00 -20.46
CA THR A 70 1.13 -7.57 -21.75
C THR A 70 0.81 -8.57 -22.86
N ASP A 71 1.02 -8.18 -24.11
CA ASP A 71 1.00 -9.09 -25.26
C ASP A 71 2.34 -9.82 -25.48
N ALA A 72 3.34 -9.54 -24.64
CA ALA A 72 4.64 -10.21 -24.68
C ALA A 72 4.55 -11.66 -24.19
N LYS A 73 5.39 -12.51 -24.77
CA LYS A 73 5.47 -13.93 -24.42
C LYS A 73 6.73 -14.25 -23.65
N ARG A 74 6.64 -15.22 -22.75
CA ARG A 74 7.78 -15.69 -21.96
C ARG A 74 9.01 -16.05 -22.79
N CYS A 75 8.82 -16.72 -23.92
CA CYS A 75 9.94 -17.10 -24.79
C CYS A 75 10.74 -15.90 -25.34
N ASP A 76 10.11 -14.72 -25.43
CA ASP A 76 10.75 -13.48 -25.90
C ASP A 76 11.40 -12.67 -24.75
N VAL A 77 10.95 -12.91 -23.51
CA VAL A 77 11.38 -12.18 -22.31
C VAL A 77 12.45 -12.93 -21.53
N ASP A 78 12.27 -14.24 -21.28
CA ASP A 78 13.18 -15.06 -20.46
C ASP A 78 14.65 -14.96 -20.91
N PRO A 79 15.00 -15.07 -22.20
CA PRO A 79 16.40 -14.96 -22.64
C PRO A 79 17.03 -13.59 -22.39
N ARG A 80 16.20 -12.55 -22.23
CA ARG A 80 16.62 -11.14 -22.08
C ARG A 80 16.34 -10.59 -20.69
N ILE A 81 15.87 -11.41 -19.74
CA ILE A 81 15.42 -10.94 -18.43
C ILE A 81 16.51 -10.15 -17.69
N LYS A 82 17.78 -10.56 -17.81
CA LYS A 82 18.89 -9.83 -17.23
C LYS A 82 19.01 -8.41 -17.78
N SER A 83 19.02 -8.24 -19.10
CA SER A 83 19.12 -6.91 -19.72
C SER A 83 17.88 -6.06 -19.46
N ILE A 84 16.69 -6.68 -19.44
CA ILE A 84 15.43 -6.00 -19.08
C ILE A 84 15.54 -5.44 -17.65
N MET A 85 16.00 -6.23 -16.69
CA MET A 85 16.14 -5.76 -15.31
C MET A 85 17.28 -4.73 -15.15
N ASP A 86 18.37 -4.85 -15.91
CA ASP A 86 19.42 -3.82 -15.97
C ASP A 86 18.82 -2.48 -16.46
N ASP A 87 17.93 -2.51 -17.46
CA ASP A 87 17.23 -1.36 -18.00
C ASP A 87 16.22 -0.77 -17.00
N VAL A 88 15.48 -1.62 -16.27
CA VAL A 88 14.60 -1.18 -15.17
C VAL A 88 15.41 -0.42 -14.11
N VAL A 89 16.55 -0.95 -13.68
CA VAL A 89 17.41 -0.29 -12.68
C VAL A 89 18.08 0.96 -13.26
N ARG A 90 18.34 1.00 -14.56
CA ARG A 90 18.88 2.18 -15.27
C ARG A 90 17.86 3.31 -15.39
N ASP A 91 16.58 3.02 -15.61
CA ASP A 91 15.57 4.04 -15.94
C ASP A 91 14.69 4.41 -14.75
N ILE A 92 14.51 3.48 -13.80
CA ILE A 92 13.69 3.70 -12.60
C ILE A 92 14.57 3.98 -11.37
N SER A 93 14.13 4.90 -10.53
CA SER A 93 14.82 5.25 -9.29
C SER A 93 14.33 4.43 -8.11
N PHE A 94 15.25 3.68 -7.50
CA PHE A 94 15.06 2.93 -6.26
C PHE A 94 15.82 3.58 -5.10
N GLY A 95 15.28 3.48 -3.89
CA GLY A 95 15.85 4.03 -2.66
C GLY A 95 15.02 5.14 -2.01
N ILE A 96 15.23 5.35 -0.72
CA ILE A 96 14.53 6.38 0.07
C ILE A 96 15.05 7.77 -0.33
N GLY A 97 14.13 8.72 -0.55
CA GLY A 97 14.47 10.13 -0.82
C GLY A 97 15.06 10.40 -2.20
N ARG A 98 15.03 9.43 -3.11
CA ARG A 98 15.49 9.61 -4.50
C ARG A 98 14.50 10.42 -5.32
N LYS A 99 15.00 11.10 -6.34
CA LYS A 99 14.19 11.74 -7.38
C LYS A 99 14.01 10.82 -8.58
N ALA A 100 12.94 11.01 -9.33
CA ALA A 100 12.74 10.33 -10.60
C ALA A 100 13.84 10.74 -11.60
N LYS A 101 14.24 9.82 -12.48
CA LYS A 101 15.28 10.08 -13.50
C LYS A 101 14.73 10.92 -14.66
N ALA A 102 13.45 10.74 -14.96
CA ALA A 102 12.68 11.56 -15.86
C ALA A 102 11.52 12.20 -15.09
N ARG A 103 11.15 13.41 -15.47
CA ARG A 103 9.99 14.10 -14.90
C ARG A 103 8.71 13.44 -15.39
N VAL A 104 7.82 13.13 -14.46
CA VAL A 104 6.47 12.63 -14.75
C VAL A 104 5.51 13.81 -14.61
N ASP A 105 4.99 14.31 -15.72
CA ASP A 105 3.93 15.31 -15.70
C ASP A 105 2.57 14.66 -15.47
N HIS A 106 1.77 15.23 -14.58
CA HIS A 106 0.47 14.67 -14.20
C HIS A 106 -0.46 15.78 -13.68
N GLU A 107 -1.75 15.71 -14.07
CA GLU A 107 -2.76 16.71 -13.70
C GLU A 107 -3.00 16.83 -12.19
N LEU A 108 -2.67 15.78 -11.42
CA LEU A 108 -2.79 15.76 -9.96
C LEU A 108 -2.09 16.94 -9.29
N PHE A 109 -1.06 17.53 -9.94
CA PHE A 109 -0.36 18.68 -9.39
C PHE A 109 -1.13 19.99 -9.52
N GLU A 110 -2.23 20.03 -10.26
CA GLU A 110 -3.11 21.20 -10.35
C GLU A 110 -4.30 21.10 -9.37
N ASP A 111 -4.34 20.03 -8.56
CA ASP A 111 -5.42 19.79 -7.62
C ASP A 111 -5.45 20.76 -6.43
N GLU A 112 -6.66 21.15 -6.04
CA GLU A 112 -6.90 22.09 -4.93
C GLU A 112 -6.45 21.53 -3.56
N ALA A 113 -6.34 20.21 -3.40
CA ALA A 113 -5.85 19.58 -2.17
C ALA A 113 -4.42 20.03 -1.79
N TRP A 114 -3.63 20.50 -2.76
CA TRP A 114 -2.32 21.10 -2.50
C TRP A 114 -2.39 22.40 -1.69
N LYS A 115 -3.56 23.05 -1.59
CA LYS A 115 -3.72 24.30 -0.80
C LYS A 115 -3.84 24.05 0.71
N VAL A 116 -4.05 22.81 1.13
CA VAL A 116 -4.02 22.44 2.55
C VAL A 116 -2.61 22.68 3.09
N ALA A 117 -2.47 23.61 4.04
CA ALA A 117 -1.18 24.15 4.48
C ALA A 117 -0.08 23.11 4.78
N PRO A 118 -0.33 22.01 5.54
CA PRO A 118 0.70 20.99 5.78
C PRO A 118 1.12 20.18 4.54
N ILE A 119 0.31 20.21 3.48
CA ILE A 119 0.51 19.46 2.23
C ILE A 119 1.15 20.35 1.16
N GLN A 120 0.82 21.64 1.16
CA GLN A 120 1.32 22.62 0.19
C GLN A 120 2.85 22.60 0.07
N GLY A 121 3.55 22.59 1.20
CA GLY A 121 5.02 22.54 1.23
C GLY A 121 5.63 21.23 0.73
N LEU A 122 4.81 20.20 0.47
CA LEU A 122 5.26 18.90 -0.03
C LEU A 122 5.20 18.80 -1.56
N LYS A 123 4.55 19.75 -2.25
CA LYS A 123 4.23 19.66 -3.69
C LYS A 123 5.46 19.46 -4.57
N GLU A 124 6.48 20.28 -4.42
CA GLU A 124 7.70 20.18 -5.26
C GLU A 124 8.48 18.89 -4.96
N MET A 125 8.54 18.48 -3.69
CA MET A 125 9.16 17.20 -3.32
C MET A 125 8.38 16.01 -3.90
N ALA A 126 7.04 16.07 -3.92
CA ALA A 126 6.21 15.06 -4.55
C ALA A 126 6.41 15.04 -6.07
N ARG A 127 6.49 16.21 -6.74
CA ARG A 127 6.84 16.31 -8.17
C ARG A 127 8.16 15.62 -8.48
N ASP A 128 9.18 15.88 -7.68
CA ASP A 128 10.51 15.28 -7.83
C ASP A 128 10.51 13.75 -7.61
N GLN A 129 9.55 13.22 -6.85
CA GLN A 129 9.50 11.80 -6.45
C GLN A 129 8.51 10.96 -7.25
N LEU A 130 7.64 11.55 -8.06
CA LEU A 130 6.63 10.82 -8.82
C LEU A 130 7.32 9.93 -9.87
N GLY A 131 7.00 8.63 -9.87
CA GLY A 131 7.69 7.64 -10.69
C GLY A 131 8.94 7.02 -10.04
N THR A 132 9.13 7.20 -8.72
CA THR A 132 10.14 6.46 -7.95
C THR A 132 9.51 5.30 -7.17
N VAL A 133 10.24 4.20 -7.02
CA VAL A 133 9.74 2.99 -6.33
C VAL A 133 9.98 3.11 -4.81
N GLY A 134 11.16 3.57 -4.44
CA GLY A 134 11.58 3.63 -3.04
C GLY A 134 12.39 2.46 -2.54
N GLY A 135 12.29 2.19 -1.24
CA GLY A 135 12.99 1.08 -0.60
C GLY A 135 12.09 0.38 0.41
N GLY A 136 12.64 -0.62 1.11
CA GLY A 136 11.85 -1.51 1.95
C GLY A 136 11.43 -2.75 1.15
N ASN A 137 10.14 -3.04 1.10
CA ASN A 137 9.55 -4.14 0.34
C ASN A 137 9.00 -3.71 -1.02
N HIS A 138 9.39 -2.52 -1.50
CA HIS A 138 8.91 -2.00 -2.77
C HIS A 138 9.73 -2.56 -3.93
N TYR A 139 9.06 -2.93 -5.02
CA TYR A 139 9.69 -3.64 -6.13
C TYR A 139 9.06 -3.29 -7.49
N VAL A 140 9.76 -3.74 -8.54
CA VAL A 140 9.30 -3.83 -9.94
C VAL A 140 9.74 -5.21 -10.40
N ASP A 141 8.78 -6.10 -10.65
CA ASP A 141 9.03 -7.49 -10.99
C ASP A 141 8.32 -7.84 -12.31
N ILE A 142 8.90 -8.78 -13.05
CA ILE A 142 8.34 -9.34 -14.27
C ILE A 142 7.91 -10.77 -13.97
N PHE A 143 6.65 -11.10 -14.19
CA PHE A 143 6.08 -12.41 -13.93
C PHE A 143 5.67 -13.09 -15.24
N ALA A 144 5.75 -14.42 -15.26
CA ALA A 144 5.07 -15.23 -16.25
C ALA A 144 3.95 -16.00 -15.54
N ASP A 145 2.74 -15.98 -16.10
CA ASP A 145 1.64 -16.80 -15.58
C ASP A 145 1.67 -18.24 -16.15
N GLU A 146 0.70 -19.06 -15.75
CA GLU A 146 0.59 -20.46 -16.16
C GLU A 146 0.32 -20.65 -17.66
N GLN A 147 0.04 -19.56 -18.39
CA GLN A 147 -0.14 -19.54 -19.84
C GLN A 147 1.05 -18.89 -20.57
N ASP A 148 2.18 -18.71 -19.87
CA ASP A 148 3.40 -18.08 -20.37
C ASP A 148 3.19 -16.63 -20.87
N ARG A 149 2.16 -15.95 -20.37
CA ARG A 149 1.91 -14.52 -20.62
C ARG A 149 2.69 -13.68 -19.62
N ILE A 150 3.18 -12.53 -20.08
CA ILE A 150 4.03 -11.66 -19.26
C ILE A 150 3.22 -10.59 -18.55
N TRP A 151 3.46 -10.48 -17.25
CA TRP A 151 2.94 -9.44 -16.38
C TRP A 151 4.08 -8.55 -15.85
N VAL A 152 3.82 -7.26 -15.75
CA VAL A 152 4.67 -6.31 -15.02
C VAL A 152 3.96 -5.95 -13.71
N GLY A 153 4.54 -6.34 -12.59
CA GLY A 153 4.01 -6.01 -11.26
C GLY A 153 4.88 -5.00 -10.52
N VAL A 154 4.26 -3.99 -9.94
CA VAL A 154 4.93 -2.98 -9.11
C VAL A 154 4.27 -2.87 -7.75
N HIS A 155 5.08 -2.69 -6.71
CA HIS A 155 4.62 -2.48 -5.33
C HIS A 155 5.29 -1.24 -4.73
N PHE A 156 4.52 -0.18 -4.51
CA PHE A 156 4.96 0.98 -3.73
C PHE A 156 3.80 1.94 -3.42
N GLY A 157 4.00 2.81 -2.43
CA GLY A 157 3.03 3.83 -2.03
C GLY A 157 3.39 5.27 -2.41
N SER A 158 2.88 6.20 -1.62
CA SER A 158 2.93 7.64 -1.91
C SER A 158 4.24 8.32 -1.50
N ARG A 159 5.30 7.55 -1.27
CA ARG A 159 6.67 8.05 -1.05
C ARG A 159 6.71 9.06 0.11
N GLY A 160 7.51 10.12 -0.03
CA GLY A 160 7.63 11.16 0.98
C GLY A 160 6.33 11.94 1.23
N LEU A 161 5.41 11.99 0.26
CA LEU A 161 4.13 12.69 0.39
C LEU A 161 3.27 12.04 1.48
N GLY A 162 3.00 10.74 1.38
CA GLY A 162 2.21 10.03 2.40
C GLY A 162 2.88 10.03 3.76
N HIS A 163 4.19 9.73 3.79
CA HIS A 163 4.93 9.68 5.05
C HIS A 163 4.86 11.00 5.81
N LYS A 164 5.18 12.13 5.15
CA LYS A 164 5.16 13.45 5.79
C LYS A 164 3.73 13.91 6.14
N THR A 165 2.75 13.56 5.31
CA THR A 165 1.32 13.80 5.61
C THR A 165 0.91 13.08 6.89
N ALA A 166 1.15 11.76 6.97
CA ALA A 166 0.85 10.96 8.15
C ALA A 166 1.58 11.49 9.40
N THR A 167 2.88 11.76 9.30
CA THR A 167 3.68 12.30 10.41
C THR A 167 3.13 13.63 10.93
N HIS A 168 2.76 14.55 10.04
CA HIS A 168 2.22 15.85 10.43
C HIS A 168 0.91 15.68 11.21
N PHE A 169 -0.08 15.00 10.62
CA PHE A 169 -1.41 14.91 11.21
C PHE A 169 -1.44 14.04 12.47
N LEU A 170 -0.63 12.98 12.53
CA LEU A 170 -0.44 12.21 13.76
C LEU A 170 0.07 13.08 14.90
N LYS A 171 1.10 13.89 14.64
CA LYS A 171 1.64 14.81 15.64
C LYS A 171 0.61 15.86 16.05
N ALA A 172 -0.09 16.46 15.08
CA ALA A 172 -1.13 17.47 15.33
C ALA A 172 -2.30 16.93 16.16
N ALA A 173 -2.65 15.65 15.98
CA ALA A 173 -3.69 14.96 16.73
C ALA A 173 -3.22 14.44 18.10
N GLY A 174 -1.97 14.69 18.51
CA GLY A 174 -1.43 14.19 19.78
C GLY A 174 -1.13 12.68 19.79
N GLY A 175 -0.88 12.10 18.61
CA GLY A 175 -0.56 10.69 18.46
C GLY A 175 0.72 10.29 19.20
N LYS A 176 0.71 9.09 19.76
CA LYS A 176 1.84 8.51 20.50
C LYS A 176 2.73 7.67 19.57
N ASP A 177 3.99 7.54 19.98
CA ASP A 177 4.96 6.66 19.31
C ASP A 177 5.00 5.28 19.95
N GLY A 178 4.98 4.24 19.12
CA GLY A 178 5.09 2.84 19.55
C GLY A 178 4.17 1.87 18.80
N MET A 179 4.49 0.58 18.92
CA MET A 179 3.66 -0.49 18.35
C MET A 179 2.38 -0.70 19.16
N ASP A 180 2.49 -0.73 20.49
CA ASP A 180 1.40 -1.10 21.42
C ASP A 180 0.58 0.11 21.92
N VAL A 181 0.71 1.27 21.27
CA VAL A 181 -0.09 2.46 21.62
C VAL A 181 -1.48 2.38 20.99
N PRO A 182 -2.53 2.91 21.63
CA PRO A 182 -3.84 3.02 20.99
C PRO A 182 -3.78 3.83 19.70
N PRO A 183 -4.60 3.50 18.69
CA PRO A 183 -4.64 4.27 17.46
C PRO A 183 -5.08 5.71 17.71
N THR A 184 -4.51 6.63 16.94
CA THR A 184 -4.89 8.05 16.97
C THR A 184 -6.13 8.25 16.11
N VAL A 185 -7.29 8.33 16.77
CA VAL A 185 -8.61 8.45 16.14
C VAL A 185 -9.14 9.86 16.31
N VAL A 186 -9.62 10.47 15.22
CA VAL A 186 -10.20 11.83 15.23
C VAL A 186 -11.55 11.86 14.51
N PRO A 187 -12.48 12.77 14.87
CA PRO A 187 -13.70 12.99 14.10
C PRO A 187 -13.39 13.47 12.69
N VAL A 188 -14.07 12.92 11.68
CA VAL A 188 -13.82 13.26 10.26
C VAL A 188 -14.20 14.70 9.92
N ASN A 189 -15.14 15.28 10.68
CA ASN A 189 -15.61 16.66 10.51
C ASN A 189 -14.77 17.67 11.32
N SER A 190 -13.78 17.23 12.08
CA SER A 190 -12.81 18.14 12.69
C SER A 190 -11.87 18.73 11.63
N ILE A 191 -11.26 19.88 11.89
CA ILE A 191 -10.27 20.49 10.98
C ILE A 191 -9.15 19.48 10.66
N ILE A 192 -8.60 18.84 11.70
CA ILE A 192 -7.55 17.82 11.54
C ILE A 192 -8.04 16.64 10.70
N GLY A 193 -9.25 16.13 10.97
CA GLY A 193 -9.82 14.99 10.24
C GLY A 193 -10.07 15.30 8.77
N SER A 194 -10.67 16.45 8.48
CA SER A 194 -10.99 16.88 7.11
C SER A 194 -9.74 17.15 6.28
N ASP A 195 -8.75 17.85 6.85
CA ASP A 195 -7.48 18.13 6.20
C ASP A 195 -6.66 16.84 5.98
N TYR A 196 -6.65 15.94 6.96
CA TYR A 196 -6.01 14.63 6.83
C TYR A 196 -6.64 13.81 5.70
N LEU A 197 -7.98 13.75 5.64
CA LEU A 197 -8.69 13.03 4.58
C LEU A 197 -8.38 13.59 3.20
N THR A 198 -8.28 14.92 3.09
CA THR A 198 -7.88 15.59 1.85
C THR A 198 -6.47 15.17 1.43
N GLY A 199 -5.52 15.15 2.37
CA GLY A 199 -4.16 14.70 2.09
C GLY A 199 -4.01 13.21 1.82
N MET A 200 -4.75 12.39 2.54
CA MET A 200 -4.80 10.95 2.32
C MET A 200 -5.30 10.65 0.91
N ARG A 201 -6.39 11.31 0.46
CA ARG A 201 -6.93 11.16 -0.91
C ARG A 201 -5.97 11.64 -1.98
N LEU A 202 -5.27 12.75 -1.76
CA LEU A 202 -4.23 13.22 -2.67
C LEU A 202 -3.07 12.22 -2.75
N ALA A 203 -2.59 11.71 -1.62
CA ALA A 203 -1.57 10.67 -1.55
C ALA A 203 -2.01 9.37 -2.23
N GLY A 204 -3.30 9.01 -2.14
CA GLY A 204 -3.94 7.93 -2.89
C GLY A 204 -3.74 8.04 -4.40
N ARG A 205 -4.23 9.15 -4.97
CA ARG A 205 -4.08 9.44 -6.40
C ARG A 205 -2.62 9.56 -6.84
N TYR A 206 -1.77 10.16 -6.00
CA TYR A 206 -0.33 10.23 -6.24
C TYR A 206 0.31 8.84 -6.31
N ALA A 207 -0.07 7.91 -5.43
CA ALA A 207 0.44 6.55 -5.46
C ALA A 207 -0.06 5.77 -6.69
N TYR A 208 -1.30 5.99 -7.14
CA TYR A 208 -1.81 5.46 -8.41
C TYR A 208 -0.96 5.95 -9.59
N ALA A 209 -0.86 7.28 -9.76
CA ALA A 209 -0.10 7.91 -10.83
C ALA A 209 1.37 7.45 -10.85
N GLY A 210 2.00 7.30 -9.68
CA GLY A 210 3.36 6.80 -9.58
C GLY A 210 3.48 5.36 -10.07
N ARG A 211 2.59 4.46 -9.63
CA ARG A 211 2.58 3.04 -10.06
C ARG A 211 2.35 2.91 -11.55
N GLU A 212 1.38 3.64 -12.08
CA GLU A 212 1.10 3.68 -13.52
C GLU A 212 2.30 4.18 -14.32
N ALA A 213 2.94 5.27 -13.90
CA ALA A 213 4.11 5.80 -14.59
C ALA A 213 5.26 4.78 -14.66
N VAL A 214 5.56 4.10 -13.56
CA VAL A 214 6.62 3.08 -13.54
C VAL A 214 6.24 1.85 -14.36
N ALA A 215 5.08 1.25 -14.10
CA ALA A 215 4.68 0.02 -14.75
C ALA A 215 4.51 0.21 -16.27
N ARG A 216 3.88 1.31 -16.70
CA ARG A 216 3.70 1.59 -18.13
C ARG A 216 5.01 1.93 -18.83
N HIS A 217 5.97 2.58 -18.17
CA HIS A 217 7.32 2.77 -18.72
C HIS A 217 8.00 1.43 -18.97
N VAL A 218 7.92 0.50 -18.01
CA VAL A 218 8.50 -0.85 -18.15
C VAL A 218 7.84 -1.60 -19.31
N VAL A 219 6.51 -1.55 -19.42
CA VAL A 219 5.79 -2.24 -20.50
C VAL A 219 6.13 -1.64 -21.87
N ARG A 220 6.01 -0.32 -22.03
CA ARG A 220 6.09 0.33 -23.35
C ARG A 220 7.52 0.58 -23.81
N GLU A 221 8.38 1.07 -22.92
CA GLU A 221 9.71 1.54 -23.31
C GLU A 221 10.78 0.46 -23.13
N ILE A 222 10.63 -0.44 -22.14
CA ILE A 222 11.62 -1.49 -21.86
C ILE A 222 11.25 -2.80 -22.55
N LEU A 223 10.01 -3.28 -22.40
CA LEU A 223 9.56 -4.50 -23.06
C LEU A 223 9.18 -4.28 -24.53
N GLY A 224 8.74 -3.06 -24.88
CA GLY A 224 8.21 -2.77 -26.22
C GLY A 224 6.89 -3.49 -26.50
N ALA A 225 6.08 -3.67 -25.46
CA ALA A 225 4.84 -4.46 -25.49
C ALA A 225 3.61 -3.57 -25.31
N GLU A 226 2.44 -4.11 -25.67
CA GLU A 226 1.15 -3.48 -25.47
C GLU A 226 0.49 -3.92 -24.17
N ILE A 227 -0.31 -3.02 -23.59
CA ILE A 227 -1.07 -3.27 -22.36
C ILE A 227 -2.39 -3.93 -22.74
N THR A 228 -2.65 -5.13 -22.21
CA THR A 228 -3.90 -5.86 -22.45
C THR A 228 -4.84 -5.84 -21.25
N GLU A 229 -4.30 -5.73 -20.04
CA GLU A 229 -5.09 -5.71 -18.81
C GLU A 229 -4.33 -4.99 -17.67
N GLU A 230 -5.05 -4.32 -16.76
CA GLU A 230 -4.47 -3.70 -15.56
C GLU A 230 -5.28 -4.08 -14.31
N VAL A 231 -4.60 -4.47 -13.22
CA VAL A 231 -5.18 -4.72 -11.89
C VAL A 231 -4.45 -3.87 -10.87
N HIS A 232 -5.15 -2.95 -10.22
CA HIS A 232 -4.55 -1.90 -9.40
C HIS A 232 -5.29 -1.71 -8.08
N ASN A 233 -4.58 -1.80 -6.96
CA ASN A 233 -5.16 -1.67 -5.62
C ASN A 233 -4.27 -0.94 -4.61
N HIS A 234 -4.90 -0.41 -3.56
CA HIS A 234 -4.23 0.02 -2.33
C HIS A 234 -4.40 -1.03 -1.24
N HIS A 235 -3.43 -1.12 -0.34
CA HIS A 235 -3.54 -1.90 0.89
C HIS A 235 -3.29 -1.13 2.20
N ASN A 236 -2.94 0.17 2.12
CA ASN A 236 -2.83 1.06 3.27
C ASN A 236 -3.69 2.31 3.02
N PHE A 237 -4.98 2.27 3.34
CA PHE A 237 -5.88 3.38 3.02
C PHE A 237 -7.16 3.33 3.85
N ALA A 238 -7.99 4.37 3.74
CA ALA A 238 -9.33 4.37 4.30
C ALA A 238 -10.37 4.78 3.26
N TRP A 239 -11.49 4.07 3.26
CA TRP A 239 -12.60 4.30 2.35
C TRP A 239 -13.88 4.56 3.14
N ARG A 240 -14.76 5.38 2.57
CA ARG A 240 -16.12 5.50 3.08
C ARG A 240 -16.97 4.42 2.42
N GLU A 241 -17.51 3.51 3.22
CA GLU A 241 -18.19 2.31 2.76
C GLU A 241 -19.51 2.12 3.50
N ASN A 242 -20.49 1.53 2.82
CA ASN A 242 -21.73 1.12 3.45
C ASN A 242 -21.69 -0.38 3.75
N HIS A 243 -21.91 -0.75 4.99
CA HIS A 243 -22.02 -2.15 5.42
C HIS A 243 -23.29 -2.29 6.25
N ASP A 244 -24.21 -3.15 5.80
CA ASP A 244 -25.52 -3.39 6.42
C ASP A 244 -26.39 -2.13 6.60
N GLY A 245 -26.32 -1.19 5.65
CA GLY A 245 -27.09 0.06 5.70
C GLY A 245 -26.45 1.16 6.53
N GLU A 246 -25.31 0.91 7.18
CA GLU A 246 -24.58 1.90 7.96
C GLU A 246 -23.32 2.37 7.22
N GLU A 247 -23.05 3.68 7.25
CA GLU A 247 -21.82 4.25 6.69
C GLU A 247 -20.66 4.19 7.70
N PHE A 248 -19.52 3.73 7.22
CA PHE A 248 -18.28 3.65 7.99
C PHE A 248 -17.11 4.26 7.22
N TRP A 249 -16.12 4.74 7.96
CA TRP A 249 -14.75 4.85 7.47
C TRP A 249 -14.01 3.56 7.77
N VAL A 250 -13.78 2.75 6.73
CA VAL A 250 -13.09 1.47 6.82
C VAL A 250 -11.61 1.68 6.55
N VAL A 251 -10.80 1.56 7.59
CA VAL A 251 -9.35 1.74 7.58
C VAL A 251 -8.68 0.39 7.41
N ARG A 252 -7.96 0.19 6.30
CA ARG A 252 -7.18 -1.02 6.03
C ARG A 252 -5.69 -0.73 6.10
N LYS A 253 -4.97 -1.58 6.83
CA LYS A 253 -3.51 -1.54 6.96
C LYS A 253 -2.93 -2.88 6.59
N GLY A 254 -2.27 -2.95 5.45
CA GLY A 254 -1.95 -4.23 4.83
C GLY A 254 -3.21 -5.06 4.60
N ALA A 255 -4.26 -4.48 4.05
CA ALA A 255 -5.42 -5.23 3.59
C ALA A 255 -6.07 -4.51 2.40
N THR A 256 -6.58 -5.26 1.44
CA THR A 256 -7.14 -4.72 0.19
C THR A 256 -8.66 -4.90 0.16
N PRO A 257 -9.44 -3.93 -0.37
CA PRO A 257 -10.86 -4.16 -0.64
C PRO A 257 -11.07 -5.26 -1.69
N ALA A 258 -12.03 -6.14 -1.44
CA ALA A 258 -12.38 -7.29 -2.25
C ALA A 258 -13.91 -7.42 -2.36
N PHE A 259 -14.56 -6.33 -2.79
CA PHE A 259 -15.98 -6.35 -3.10
C PHE A 259 -16.27 -7.33 -4.26
N PRO A 260 -17.50 -7.86 -4.40
CA PRO A 260 -17.83 -8.81 -5.45
C PRO A 260 -17.45 -8.31 -6.85
N GLY A 261 -16.65 -9.09 -7.58
CA GLY A 261 -16.12 -8.74 -8.91
C GLY A 261 -14.93 -7.77 -8.90
N GLN A 262 -14.54 -7.24 -7.74
CA GLN A 262 -13.36 -6.37 -7.63
C GLN A 262 -12.09 -7.22 -7.69
N ARG A 263 -11.24 -6.94 -8.68
CA ARG A 263 -9.93 -7.57 -8.80
C ARG A 263 -8.88 -6.89 -7.94
N GLY A 264 -7.94 -7.67 -7.43
CA GLY A 264 -6.78 -7.19 -6.66
C GLY A 264 -5.52 -7.94 -7.04
N PHE A 265 -4.38 -7.27 -6.92
CA PHE A 265 -3.07 -7.87 -7.07
C PHE A 265 -2.41 -8.02 -5.70
N VAL A 266 -2.04 -9.25 -5.36
CA VAL A 266 -1.40 -9.62 -4.09
C VAL A 266 -0.04 -10.21 -4.40
N GLY A 267 1.01 -9.45 -4.12
CA GLY A 267 2.39 -9.90 -4.22
C GLY A 267 2.85 -10.62 -2.96
N GLY A 268 3.63 -11.68 -3.12
CA GLY A 268 4.40 -12.31 -2.03
C GLY A 268 5.59 -11.45 -1.61
N SER A 269 6.77 -12.07 -1.56
CA SER A 269 8.05 -11.35 -1.47
C SER A 269 8.57 -10.95 -2.86
N MET A 270 9.62 -10.12 -2.92
CA MET A 270 10.29 -9.79 -4.18
C MET A 270 10.82 -11.06 -4.85
N GLY A 271 10.43 -11.30 -6.11
CA GLY A 271 10.75 -12.51 -6.87
C GLY A 271 9.99 -13.77 -6.44
N ASP A 272 8.99 -13.64 -5.58
CA ASP A 272 8.13 -14.75 -5.13
C ASP A 272 6.84 -14.81 -5.96
N GLU A 273 6.03 -15.83 -5.72
CA GLU A 273 4.72 -15.95 -6.35
C GLU A 273 3.81 -14.76 -6.00
N ALA A 274 2.98 -14.39 -6.97
CA ALA A 274 1.99 -13.33 -6.83
C ALA A 274 0.71 -13.75 -7.53
N VAL A 275 -0.43 -13.28 -7.01
CA VAL A 275 -1.75 -13.72 -7.49
C VAL A 275 -2.63 -12.53 -7.84
N ILE A 276 -3.42 -12.71 -8.89
CA ILE A 276 -4.62 -11.90 -9.12
C ILE A 276 -5.78 -12.60 -8.40
N ILE A 277 -6.50 -11.84 -7.59
CA ILE A 277 -7.69 -12.29 -6.86
C ILE A 277 -8.91 -11.51 -7.34
N GLU A 278 -10.09 -12.08 -7.12
CA GLU A 278 -11.37 -11.41 -7.36
C GLU A 278 -12.26 -11.58 -6.13
N GLY A 279 -12.89 -10.50 -5.68
CA GLY A 279 -13.82 -10.53 -4.57
C GLY A 279 -15.09 -11.31 -4.91
N VAL A 280 -15.64 -12.01 -3.92
CA VAL A 280 -16.84 -12.83 -4.04
C VAL A 280 -17.91 -12.35 -3.08
N ASP A 281 -19.19 -12.58 -3.41
CA ASP A 281 -20.29 -12.31 -2.49
C ASP A 281 -20.64 -13.55 -1.66
N SER A 282 -20.27 -13.52 -0.38
CA SER A 282 -20.51 -14.60 0.57
C SER A 282 -20.73 -14.06 1.99
N GLY A 283 -21.23 -14.91 2.90
CA GLY A 283 -21.31 -14.55 4.33
C GLY A 283 -19.94 -14.16 4.90
N GLU A 284 -18.90 -14.93 4.56
CA GLU A 284 -17.52 -14.67 5.00
C GLU A 284 -16.97 -13.34 4.46
N SER A 285 -17.27 -13.00 3.20
CA SER A 285 -16.85 -11.72 2.61
C SER A 285 -17.47 -10.52 3.32
N ARG A 286 -18.76 -10.62 3.72
CA ARG A 286 -19.46 -9.59 4.49
C ARG A 286 -18.87 -9.43 5.89
N GLU A 287 -18.61 -10.55 6.58
CA GLU A 287 -17.93 -10.56 7.87
C GLU A 287 -16.50 -9.99 7.80
N ALA A 288 -15.84 -10.13 6.65
CA ALA A 288 -14.54 -9.55 6.36
C ALA A 288 -14.59 -8.07 5.96
N LEU A 289 -15.76 -7.41 5.99
CA LEU A 289 -15.96 -6.06 5.45
C LEU A 289 -15.45 -5.94 4.01
N TYR A 290 -15.69 -6.99 3.22
CA TYR A 290 -15.18 -7.15 1.86
C TYR A 290 -13.69 -6.81 1.77
N SER A 291 -12.89 -7.42 2.66
CA SER A 291 -11.44 -7.20 2.73
C SER A 291 -10.68 -8.51 2.65
N THR A 292 -9.48 -8.45 2.08
CA THR A 292 -8.61 -9.61 1.91
C THR A 292 -7.15 -9.26 2.20
N VAL A 293 -6.33 -10.32 2.25
CA VAL A 293 -4.88 -10.26 2.43
C VAL A 293 -4.22 -9.32 1.42
N HIS A 294 -3.03 -8.83 1.77
CA HIS A 294 -2.27 -7.91 0.94
C HIS A 294 -0.92 -8.48 0.46
N GLY A 295 -0.47 -9.58 1.06
CA GLY A 295 0.72 -10.32 0.68
C GLY A 295 0.95 -11.54 1.57
N ALA A 296 2.17 -12.08 1.56
CA ALA A 296 2.54 -13.28 2.33
C ALA A 296 2.68 -13.05 3.86
N GLY A 297 2.52 -11.83 4.35
CA GLY A 297 2.80 -11.46 5.74
C GLY A 297 4.31 -11.47 6.07
N ARG A 298 4.69 -10.96 7.25
CA ARG A 298 6.09 -11.02 7.72
C ARG A 298 6.20 -11.87 8.97
N ILE A 299 7.11 -12.85 8.93
CA ILE A 299 7.43 -13.70 10.08
C ILE A 299 8.52 -13.06 10.96
N MET A 300 9.36 -12.18 10.38
CA MET A 300 10.48 -11.53 11.07
C MET A 300 10.47 -10.01 10.90
N SER A 301 10.95 -9.28 11.91
CA SER A 301 11.20 -7.83 11.78
C SER A 301 12.35 -7.57 10.80
N ARG A 302 12.40 -6.38 10.17
CA ARG A 302 13.51 -6.00 9.27
C ARG A 302 14.88 -6.07 9.97
N THR A 303 14.94 -5.74 11.25
CA THR A 303 16.15 -5.83 12.07
C THR A 303 16.56 -7.27 12.29
N ALA A 304 15.59 -8.16 12.58
CA ALA A 304 15.84 -9.58 12.73
C ALA A 304 16.27 -10.23 11.40
N ALA A 305 15.61 -9.89 10.30
CA ALA A 305 15.92 -10.40 8.96
C ALA A 305 17.30 -9.95 8.44
N LYS A 306 17.78 -8.76 8.85
CA LYS A 306 19.14 -8.30 8.54
C LYS A 306 20.25 -9.17 9.16
N GLY A 307 19.93 -10.01 10.16
CA GLY A 307 20.91 -10.83 10.86
C GLY A 307 22.00 -10.00 11.57
N LYS A 308 23.09 -10.66 11.97
CA LYS A 308 24.35 -9.97 12.33
C LYS A 308 25.10 -9.69 11.02
N PHE A 309 25.64 -8.49 10.87
CA PHE A 309 26.51 -8.15 9.74
C PHE A 309 27.72 -9.10 9.71
N GLU A 310 27.76 -10.02 8.75
CA GLU A 310 29.01 -10.70 8.38
C GLU A 310 29.72 -9.86 7.33
N ARG A 311 30.85 -9.29 7.73
CA ARG A 311 31.70 -8.52 6.84
C ARG A 311 32.44 -9.47 5.91
N VAL A 312 31.97 -9.62 4.68
CA VAL A 312 32.70 -10.35 3.62
C VAL A 312 33.62 -9.36 2.90
N GLY A 313 34.90 -9.37 3.28
CA GLY A 313 35.94 -8.54 2.66
C GLY A 313 35.99 -7.08 3.14
N SER A 314 36.27 -6.14 2.22
CA SER A 314 36.58 -4.73 2.51
C SER A 314 35.53 -3.72 2.02
N LYS A 315 34.38 -4.16 1.50
CA LYS A 315 33.30 -3.24 1.07
C LYS A 315 32.09 -3.34 1.98
N ARG A 316 31.59 -2.16 2.36
CA ARG A 316 30.38 -1.92 3.14
C ARG A 316 29.14 -2.26 2.33
#